data_AF-A0A402DLF9-F1
#
_entry.id   AF-A0A402DLF9-F1
#
_cell.length_a   1.000
_cell.length_b   1.000
_cell.length_c   1.000
_cell.angle_alpha   90.00
_cell.angle_beta   90.00
_cell.angle_gamma   90.00
#
_symmetry.space_group_name_H-M   'P 1'
#
loop_
_entity.id
_entity.type
_entity.pdbx_description
1 polymer ?
#
loop_
_entity_poly.entity_id
_entity_poly.type
_entity_poly.pdbx_seq_one_letter_code
_entity_poly.pdbx_strand_id
1 'polypeptide(L)' 'MVPTPQEAELQQRQAKEQILLEKEQERQAKEQALLEKEQERQAKEQALLEKEQERQAKEKLAAKLRELGINPQTI' A
#
# COMPACT_ATOMS: atom_id res chain seq x y z
N MET A 1 -48.09 10.04 -22.23
CA MET A 1 -47.64 11.45 -22.09
C MET A 1 -46.15 11.47 -22.37
N VAL A 2 -45.71 12.31 -23.31
CA VAL A 2 -44.28 12.48 -23.63
C VAL A 2 -43.75 13.55 -22.67
N PRO A 3 -42.59 13.34 -22.02
CA PRO A 3 -42.01 14.37 -21.14
C PRO A 3 -41.76 15.65 -21.94
N THR A 4 -41.98 16.79 -21.29
CA THR A 4 -41.65 18.08 -21.87
C THR A 4 -40.14 18.20 -22.07
N PRO A 5 -39.67 19.04 -23.02
CA PRO A 5 -38.24 19.26 -23.24
C PRO A 5 -37.48 19.65 -21.96
N GLN A 6 -38.13 20.36 -21.04
CA GLN A 6 -37.58 20.75 -19.75
C GLN A 6 -37.39 19.55 -18.80
N GLU A 7 -38.36 18.64 -18.75
CA GLU A 7 -38.26 17.40 -17.95
C GLU A 7 -37.16 16.47 -18.49
N ALA A 8 -37.03 16.37 -19.82
CA ALA A 8 -35.98 15.58 -20.45
C ALA A 8 -34.58 16.13 -20.15
N GLU A 9 -34.41 17.46 -20.15
CA GLU A 9 -33.12 18.09 -19.79
C GLU A 9 -32.79 17.89 -18.30
N LEU A 10 -33.79 17.99 -17.41
CA LEU A 10 -33.61 17.73 -15.98
C LEU A 10 -33.20 16.27 -15.73
N GLN A 11 -33.87 15.30 -16.34
CA GLN A 11 -33.51 13.89 -16.24
C GLN A 11 -32.09 13.63 -16.76
N GLN A 12 -31.69 14.28 -17.86
CA GLN A 12 -30.34 14.14 -18.39
C GLN A 12 -29.28 14.73 -17.46
N ARG A 13 -29.56 15.87 -16.80
CA ARG A 13 -28.66 16.46 -15.79
C ARG A 13 -28.53 15.55 -14.58
N GLN A 14 -29.65 15.03 -14.06
CA GLN A 14 -29.63 14.10 -12.93
C GLN A 14 -28.86 12.81 -13.25
N ALA A 15 -29.04 12.25 -14.45
CA ALA A 15 -28.30 11.07 -14.88
C ALA A 15 -26.78 11.35 -14.97
N LYS A 16 -26.39 12.52 -15.48
CA LYS A 16 -24.96 12.92 -15.53
C LYS A 16 -24.39 13.11 -14.13
N GLU A 17 -25.14 13.73 -13.23
CA GLU A 17 -24.72 13.94 -11.84
C GLU A 17 -24.53 12.62 -11.10
N GLN A 18 -25.46 11.67 -11.27
CA GLN A 18 -25.33 10.31 -10.72
C GLN A 18 -24.06 9.62 -11.23
N ILE A 19 -23.80 9.67 -12.55
CA ILE A 19 -22.59 9.07 -13.14
C ILE A 19 -21.31 9.74 -12.61
N LEU A 20 -21.32 11.05 -12.40
CA LEU A 20 -20.18 11.77 -11.83
C LEU A 20 -19.93 11.36 -10.38
N LEU A 21 -20.99 11.25 -9.58
CA LEU A 21 -20.90 10.80 -8.19
C LEU A 21 -20.35 9.38 -8.09
N GLU A 22 -20.84 8.47 -8.93
CA GLU A 22 -20.37 7.08 -8.96
C GLU A 22 -18.88 7.00 -9.35
N LYS A 23 -18.45 7.83 -10.32
CA LYS A 23 -17.03 7.94 -10.70
C LYS A 23 -16.16 8.53 -9.60
N GLU A 24 -16.68 9.50 -8.84
CA GLU A 24 -15.96 10.08 -7.71
C GLU A 24 -15.78 9.06 -6.59
N GLN A 25 -16.83 8.32 -6.25
CA GLN A 25 -16.74 7.22 -5.28
C GLN A 25 -15.75 6.14 -5.74
N GLU A 26 -15.77 5.76 -7.02
CA GLU A 26 -14.80 4.80 -7.56
C GLU A 26 -13.35 5.31 -7.44
N ARG A 27 -13.12 6.60 -7.71
CA ARG A 27 -11.80 7.22 -7.55
C ARG A 27 -11.35 7.20 -6.09
N GLN A 28 -12.23 7.56 -5.16
CA GLN A 28 -11.91 7.53 -3.73
C GLN A 28 -11.61 6.11 -3.23
N ALA A 29 -12.36 5.10 -3.70
CA ALA A 29 -12.07 3.71 -3.36
C ALA A 29 -10.72 3.24 -3.91
N LYS A 30 -10.39 3.62 -5.15
CA LYS A 30 -9.07 3.32 -5.75
C LYS A 30 -7.93 4.01 -4.99
N GLU A 31 -8.12 5.26 -4.58
CA GLU A 31 -7.12 6.01 -3.82
C GLU A 31 -6.85 5.37 -2.46
N GLN A 32 -7.90 4.99 -1.72
CA GLN A 32 -7.74 4.25 -0.45
C GLN A 32 -7.00 2.92 -0.66
N ALA A 33 -7.37 2.15 -1.67
CA ALA A 33 -6.71 0.88 -1.96
C ALA A 33 -5.22 1.05 -2.33
N LEU A 34 -4.85 2.16 -3.00
CA LEU A 34 -3.45 2.49 -3.28
C LEU A 34 -2.70 2.87 -2.01
N LEU A 35 -3.32 3.65 -1.12
CA LEU A 35 -2.73 4.05 0.15
C LEU A 35 -2.45 2.83 1.05
N GLU A 36 -3.42 1.92 1.17
CA GLU A 36 -3.25 0.67 1.93
C GLU A 36 -2.10 -0.18 1.36
N LYS A 37 -2.02 -0.28 0.03
CA LYS A 37 -0.95 -1.01 -0.65
C LYS A 37 0.43 -0.37 -0.45
N GLU A 38 0.50 0.95 -0.39
CA GLU A 38 1.73 1.68 -0.10
C GLU A 38 2.18 1.44 1.35
N GLN A 39 1.25 1.52 2.31
CA GLN A 39 1.54 1.20 3.71
C GLN A 39 2.03 -0.25 3.87
N GLU A 40 1.41 -1.22 3.20
CA GLU A 40 1.86 -2.60 3.22
C GLU A 40 3.28 -2.75 2.66
N ARG A 41 3.60 -2.05 1.57
CA ARG A 41 4.95 -2.04 0.99
C ARG A 41 5.97 -1.46 1.96
N GLN A 42 5.67 -0.34 2.60
CA GLN A 42 6.55 0.27 3.59
C GLN A 42 6.79 -0.65 4.79
N ALA A 43 5.75 -1.33 5.28
CA ALA A 43 5.89 -2.29 6.37
C ALA A 43 6.80 -3.48 5.98
N LYS A 44 6.62 -4.00 4.75
CA LYS A 44 7.48 -5.07 4.21
C LYS A 44 8.93 -4.62 4.06
N GLU A 45 9.15 -3.41 3.58
CA GLU A 45 10.49 -2.84 3.41
C GLU A 45 11.21 -2.68 4.76
N GLN A 46 10.52 -2.14 5.77
CA GLN A 46 11.08 -2.04 7.12
C GLN A 46 11.45 -3.42 7.69
N ALA A 47 10.55 -4.40 7.57
CA ALA A 47 10.82 -5.76 8.05
C ALA A 47 12.03 -6.41 7.34
N LEU A 48 12.22 -6.14 6.04
CA LEU A 48 13.40 -6.60 5.31
C LEU A 48 14.68 -5.91 5.79
N LEU A 49 14.63 -4.60 6.03
CA LEU A 49 15.76 -3.83 6.55
C LEU A 49 16.18 -4.32 7.94
N GLU A 50 15.23 -4.54 8.85
CA GLU A 50 15.51 -5.08 10.18
C GLU A 50 16.15 -6.47 10.10
N LYS A 51 15.64 -7.34 9.22
CA LYS A 51 16.20 -8.67 8.99
C LYS A 51 17.62 -8.62 8.41
N GLU A 52 17.90 -7.65 7.54
CA GLU A 52 19.24 -7.43 7.01
C GLU A 52 20.20 -6.93 8.09
N GLN A 53 19.78 -5.96 8.91
CA GLN A 53 20.57 -5.49 10.05
C GLN A 53 20.87 -6.62 11.03
N GLU A 54 19.90 -7.49 11.33
CA GLU A 54 20.12 -8.64 12.20
C GLU A 54 21.17 -9.60 11.62
N ARG A 55 21.09 -9.88 10.31
CA ARG A 55 22.09 -10.71 9.62
C ARG A 55 23.48 -10.10 9.68
N GLN A 56 23.61 -8.81 9.42
CA GLN A 56 24.89 -8.10 9.53
C GLN A 56 25.43 -8.10 10.96
N ALA A 57 24.58 -7.93 11.97
CA ALA A 57 24.97 -7.99 13.36
C ALA A 57 25.47 -9.38 13.75
N LYS A 58 24.76 -10.44 13.33
CA LYS A 58 25.17 -11.84 13.52
C LYS A 58 26.49 -12.14 12.82
N GLU A 59 26.68 -11.67 11.60
CA GLU A 59 27.93 -11.86 10.86
C GLU A 59 29.10 -11.16 11.54
N LYS A 60 28.93 -9.90 11.96
CA LYS A 60 29.95 -9.17 12.72
C LYS A 60 30.29 -9.86 14.04
N LEU A 61 29.29 -10.37 14.75
CA LEU A 61 29.51 -11.13 15.98
C LEU A 61 30.29 -12.42 15.70
N ALA A 62 29.89 -13.18 14.68
CA ALA A 62 30.58 -14.41 14.29
C ALA A 62 32.04 -14.13 13.87
N ALA A 63 32.29 -13.03 13.15
CA ALA A 63 33.63 -12.59 12.80
C ALA A 63 34.47 -12.30 14.06
N LYS A 64 33.93 -11.52 15.00
CA LYS A 64 34.61 -11.22 16.28
C LYS A 64 34.90 -12.47 17.10
N LEU A 65 33.96 -13.43 17.16
CA LEU A 65 34.18 -14.69 17.86
C LEU A 65 35.34 -15.47 17.23
N ARG A 66 35.40 -15.54 15.89
CA ARG A 66 36.53 -16.16 15.18
C ARG A 66 37.86 -15.46 15.46
N GLU A 67 37.88 -14.13 15.50
CA GLU A 67 39.08 -13.35 15.87
C GLU A 67 39.57 -13.66 17.28
N LEU A 68 38.65 -13.94 18.21
CA LEU A 68 38.97 -14.37 19.57
C LEU A 68 39.32 -15.87 19.68
N GLY A 69 39.40 -16.59 18.56
CA GLY A 69 39.67 -18.04 18.54
C GLY A 69 38.49 -18.91 18.97
N ILE A 70 37.29 -18.33 19.10
CA ILE A 70 36.06 -19.02 19.47
C ILE A 70 35.33 -19.42 18.19
N ASN A 71 34.98 -20.69 18.05
CA ASN A 71 34.20 -21.14 16.90
C ASN A 71 32.72 -20.74 17.08
N PRO A 72 32.16 -19.85 16.22
CA PRO A 72 30.77 -19.40 16.36
C PRO A 72 29.74 -20.48 16.01
N GLN A 73 30.16 -21.65 15.50
CA GLN A 73 29.26 -22.78 15.20
C GLN A 73 29.14 -23.79 16.35
N THR A 74 29.94 -23.64 17.40
CA THR A 74 29.97 -24.57 18.55
C THR A 74 29.34 -24.00 19.81
N ILE A 75 28.70 -22.83 19.69
CA ILE A 75 27.96 -22.12 20.75
C ILE A 75 26.49 -22.10 20.34
#